data_AF-A0A348NVE5-F1
#
_entry.id   AF-A0A348NVE5-F1
#
_cell.length_a   1.000
_cell.length_b   1.000
_cell.length_c   1.000
_cell.angle_alpha   90.00
_cell.angle_beta   90.00
_cell.angle_gamma   90.00
#
_symmetry.space_group_name_H-M   'P 1'
#
loop_
_entity.id
_entity.type
_entity.pdbx_description
1 polymer ?
#
loop_
_entity_poly.entity_id
_entity_poly.type
_entity_poly.pdbx_seq_one_letter_code
_entity_poly.pdbx_strand_id
1 'polypeptide(L)'
;MMSKYLAVLIIIWSVTMTAQEKKPYLIYNSDLKPADYQDIVKKASSSDMVFFGETHNSFVAHNLELQLVKDLLTTAGNKLIVGAEMFESDNQMIIDEYLAGYFDDSKFEADARLWPNYKTDYKPILQFAKEKNLKFVATNIPRRYASMVNYGGFQALDKLSAQAKSYIANLPVKFDPEATCYKTMIRGMNEMGSKMGHKQMDPVNLAKAQAIKDATMAQFILKNYSQGSIFFHFNGSFHSYNKEGIVLYLNYERKDLKIMNITVVEADDISKPESGVKGKADFIIVIPNDSPKSYK
;
A
#
# COMPACT_ATOMS: atom_id res chain seq x y z
N MET A 1 -59.76 42.97 -23.77
CA MET A 1 -58.35 43.22 -23.38
C MET A 1 -58.17 42.75 -21.94
N MET A 2 -56.98 42.21 -21.60
CA MET A 2 -56.58 41.70 -20.27
C MET A 2 -57.32 40.46 -19.76
N SER A 3 -56.82 39.25 -20.08
CA SER A 3 -56.85 38.07 -19.18
C SER A 3 -56.23 36.80 -19.83
N LYS A 4 -55.16 36.89 -20.63
CA LYS A 4 -54.56 35.67 -21.25
C LYS A 4 -53.04 35.58 -21.21
N TYR A 5 -52.35 36.47 -20.50
CA TYR A 5 -50.87 36.53 -20.53
C TYR A 5 -50.21 36.54 -19.15
N LEU A 6 -50.76 35.83 -18.15
CA LEU A 6 -50.18 35.86 -16.81
C LEU A 6 -50.02 34.50 -16.09
N ALA A 7 -50.09 33.38 -16.81
CA ALA A 7 -49.92 32.06 -16.19
C ALA A 7 -49.05 31.08 -17.01
N VAL A 8 -48.18 31.59 -17.88
CA VAL A 8 -47.18 30.78 -18.61
C VAL A 8 -45.74 31.21 -18.27
N LEU A 9 -45.56 31.86 -17.11
CA LEU A 9 -44.26 32.39 -16.66
C LEU A 9 -43.83 31.80 -15.31
N ILE A 10 -44.21 30.55 -15.03
CA ILE A 10 -43.82 29.81 -13.82
C ILE A 10 -43.41 28.37 -14.18
N ILE A 11 -42.62 28.11 -15.22
CA ILE A 11 -41.97 26.78 -15.39
C ILE A 11 -40.60 26.90 -16.07
N ILE A 12 -39.71 27.80 -15.62
CA ILE A 12 -38.26 27.63 -15.85
C ILE A 12 -37.50 28.20 -14.64
N TRP A 13 -37.85 27.74 -13.45
CA TRP A 13 -36.86 27.61 -12.37
C TRP A 13 -36.52 26.14 -12.34
N SER A 14 -35.60 25.74 -13.22
CA SER A 14 -34.89 24.48 -13.08
C SER A 14 -34.18 24.54 -11.74
N VAL A 15 -34.81 23.98 -10.72
CA VAL A 15 -34.16 23.60 -9.49
C VAL A 15 -33.10 22.59 -9.93
N THR A 16 -31.87 23.07 -10.08
CA THR A 16 -30.70 22.20 -10.03
C THR A 16 -30.64 21.71 -8.60
N MET A 17 -31.43 20.66 -8.31
CA MET A 17 -31.17 19.84 -7.15
C MET A 17 -29.78 19.29 -7.38
N THR A 18 -28.78 19.90 -6.76
CA THR A 18 -27.49 19.26 -6.55
C THR A 18 -27.79 18.10 -5.62
N ALA A 19 -28.19 16.97 -6.21
CA ALA A 19 -28.11 15.70 -5.52
C ALA A 19 -26.66 15.60 -5.07
N GLN A 20 -26.44 15.60 -3.76
CA GLN A 20 -25.12 15.41 -3.20
C GLN A 20 -24.74 13.98 -3.56
N GLU A 21 -24.02 13.81 -4.67
CA GLU A 21 -23.56 12.50 -5.11
C GLU A 21 -22.76 11.90 -3.96
N LYS A 22 -23.33 10.86 -3.34
CA LYS A 22 -22.62 10.10 -2.32
C LYS A 22 -21.51 9.33 -3.02
N LYS A 23 -20.30 9.90 -3.00
CA LYS A 23 -19.11 9.26 -3.54
C LYS A 23 -18.64 8.17 -2.57
N PRO A 24 -18.15 7.02 -3.06
CA PRO A 24 -17.63 5.95 -2.22
C PRO A 24 -16.33 6.33 -1.51
N TYR A 25 -15.67 7.42 -1.95
CA TYR A 25 -14.51 8.01 -1.31
C TYR A 25 -14.35 9.47 -1.73
N LEU A 26 -13.55 10.22 -0.97
CA LEU A 26 -13.02 11.53 -1.36
C LEU A 26 -11.50 11.51 -1.32
N ILE A 27 -10.86 12.33 -2.17
CA ILE A 27 -9.40 12.43 -2.25
C ILE A 27 -8.99 13.82 -1.76
N TYR A 28 -7.94 13.83 -0.96
CA TYR A 28 -7.31 15.04 -0.45
C TYR A 28 -5.81 15.02 -0.75
N ASN A 29 -5.24 16.19 -0.97
CA ASN A 29 -3.79 16.33 -0.99
C ASN A 29 -3.21 16.37 0.43
N SER A 30 -1.88 16.48 0.54
CA SER A 30 -1.15 16.54 1.82
C SER A 30 -1.62 17.65 2.79
N ASP A 31 -2.19 18.74 2.26
CA ASP A 31 -2.71 19.86 3.05
C ASP A 31 -4.17 19.69 3.49
N LEU A 32 -4.81 18.55 3.17
CA LEU A 32 -6.25 18.30 3.32
C LEU A 32 -7.12 19.20 2.45
N LYS A 33 -6.61 19.66 1.30
CA LYS A 33 -7.44 20.31 0.28
C LYS A 33 -8.02 19.24 -0.66
N PRO A 34 -9.25 19.41 -1.14
CA PRO A 34 -9.83 18.50 -2.12
C PRO A 34 -8.92 18.33 -3.33
N ALA A 35 -8.76 17.09 -3.76
CA ALA A 35 -8.05 16.68 -4.97
C ALA A 35 -8.88 15.64 -5.70
N ASP A 36 -8.47 15.27 -6.90
CA ASP A 36 -9.10 14.19 -7.65
C ASP A 36 -8.14 13.05 -7.99
N TYR A 37 -8.68 12.03 -8.63
CA TYR A 37 -7.90 10.86 -9.02
C TYR A 37 -6.87 11.18 -10.12
N GLN A 38 -7.14 12.17 -10.98
CA GLN A 38 -6.20 12.58 -12.01
C GLN A 38 -4.97 13.29 -11.42
N ASP A 39 -5.13 13.99 -10.30
CA ASP A 39 -4.01 14.52 -9.54
C ASP A 39 -3.06 13.41 -9.05
N ILE A 40 -3.63 12.28 -8.58
CA ILE A 40 -2.86 11.08 -8.20
C ILE A 40 -2.11 10.55 -9.40
N VAL A 41 -2.80 10.29 -10.52
CA VAL A 41 -2.19 9.73 -11.75
C VAL A 41 -1.06 10.62 -12.26
N LYS A 42 -1.26 11.94 -12.29
CA LYS A 42 -0.25 12.91 -12.72
C LYS A 42 1.00 12.89 -11.84
N LYS A 43 0.83 12.87 -10.51
CA LYS A 43 1.96 12.82 -9.57
C LYS A 43 2.68 11.47 -9.66
N ALA A 44 1.93 10.38 -9.71
CA ALA A 44 2.46 9.02 -9.79
C ALA A 44 3.28 8.82 -11.06
N SER A 45 2.78 9.31 -12.21
CA SER A 45 3.45 9.22 -13.51
C SER A 45 4.76 10.01 -13.61
N SER A 46 5.02 10.93 -12.67
CA SER A 46 6.25 11.72 -12.62
C SER A 46 7.19 11.32 -11.47
N SER A 47 6.86 10.24 -10.77
CA SER A 47 7.61 9.70 -9.63
C SER A 47 8.40 8.46 -10.03
N ASP A 48 9.52 8.21 -9.35
CA ASP A 48 10.30 6.98 -9.53
C ASP A 48 9.67 5.83 -8.73
N MET A 49 9.11 6.16 -7.56
CA MET A 49 8.50 5.21 -6.62
C MET A 49 7.11 5.71 -6.21
N VAL A 50 6.10 4.85 -6.31
CA VAL A 50 4.72 5.12 -5.94
C VAL A 50 4.27 4.08 -4.92
N PHE A 51 4.03 4.52 -3.68
CA PHE A 51 3.53 3.66 -2.62
C PHE A 51 2.04 3.85 -2.39
N PHE A 52 1.27 2.77 -2.51
CA PHE A 52 -0.15 2.75 -2.19
C PHE A 52 -0.34 2.06 -0.83
N GLY A 53 -0.57 2.88 0.20
CA GLY A 53 -0.88 2.44 1.56
C GLY A 53 -2.35 2.06 1.71
N GLU A 54 -2.60 0.77 1.91
CA GLU A 54 -3.93 0.20 2.06
C GLU A 54 -4.26 -0.26 3.49
N THR A 55 -5.56 -0.41 3.75
CA THR A 55 -6.04 -1.35 4.77
C THR A 55 -6.29 -2.68 4.06
N HIS A 56 -5.66 -3.77 4.50
CA HIS A 56 -5.61 -5.05 3.76
C HIS A 56 -6.96 -5.67 3.38
N ASN A 57 -8.07 -5.23 3.98
CA ASN A 57 -9.43 -5.70 3.66
C ASN A 57 -10.31 -4.63 3.00
N SER A 58 -9.73 -3.55 2.47
CA SER A 58 -10.49 -2.46 1.85
C SER A 58 -10.71 -2.71 0.37
N PHE A 59 -11.93 -3.12 0.01
CA PHE A 59 -12.30 -3.32 -1.39
C PHE A 59 -12.07 -2.06 -2.25
N VAL A 60 -12.32 -0.87 -1.70
CA VAL A 60 -12.09 0.41 -2.38
C VAL A 60 -10.60 0.61 -2.66
N ALA A 61 -9.73 0.29 -1.70
CA ALA A 61 -8.28 0.39 -1.88
C ALA A 61 -7.80 -0.52 -3.01
N HIS A 62 -8.11 -1.82 -2.96
CA HIS A 62 -7.70 -2.79 -3.98
C HIS A 62 -8.18 -2.42 -5.38
N ASN A 63 -9.41 -1.90 -5.48
CA ASN A 63 -9.92 -1.43 -6.76
C ASN A 63 -9.11 -0.25 -7.30
N LEU A 64 -8.79 0.74 -6.46
CA LEU A 64 -8.02 1.91 -6.84
C LEU A 64 -6.56 1.57 -7.16
N GLU A 65 -5.95 0.61 -6.47
CA GLU A 65 -4.63 0.08 -6.82
C GLU A 65 -4.63 -0.49 -8.25
N LEU A 66 -5.62 -1.31 -8.60
CA LEU A 66 -5.75 -1.86 -9.94
C LEU A 66 -5.96 -0.76 -11.00
N GLN A 67 -6.78 0.26 -10.72
CA GLN A 67 -6.95 1.38 -11.64
C GLN A 67 -5.64 2.16 -11.83
N LEU A 68 -4.92 2.44 -10.73
CA LEU A 68 -3.68 3.21 -10.80
C LEU A 68 -2.59 2.45 -11.56
N VAL A 69 -2.47 1.14 -11.39
CA VAL A 69 -1.55 0.30 -12.18
C VAL A 69 -1.90 0.36 -13.67
N LYS A 70 -3.20 0.31 -14.03
CA LYS A 70 -3.65 0.45 -15.42
C LYS A 70 -3.29 1.81 -16.00
N ASP A 71 -3.51 2.88 -15.26
CA ASP A 71 -3.22 4.24 -15.73
C ASP A 71 -1.72 4.50 -15.81
N LEU A 72 -0.93 4.02 -14.85
CA LEU A 72 0.53 4.11 -14.90
C LEU A 72 1.10 3.35 -16.10
N LEU A 73 0.50 2.22 -16.48
CA LEU A 73 0.93 1.47 -17.67
C LEU A 73 0.79 2.32 -18.93
N THR A 74 -0.23 3.17 -19.03
CA THR A 74 -0.42 4.04 -20.21
C THR A 74 0.73 5.03 -20.41
N THR A 75 1.39 5.44 -19.31
CA THR A 75 2.49 6.42 -19.34
C THR A 75 3.87 5.76 -19.32
N ALA A 76 4.07 4.77 -18.46
CA ALA A 76 5.37 4.10 -18.28
C ALA A 76 5.61 2.96 -19.28
N GLY A 77 4.56 2.38 -19.85
CA GLY A 77 4.66 1.20 -20.71
C GLY A 77 5.36 0.05 -19.98
N ASN A 78 6.29 -0.60 -20.67
CA ASN A 78 7.10 -1.70 -20.13
C ASN A 78 8.10 -1.29 -19.03
N LYS A 79 8.20 0.01 -18.73
CA LYS A 79 9.00 0.52 -17.61
C LYS A 79 8.21 0.59 -16.30
N LEU A 80 6.95 0.15 -16.29
CA LEU A 80 6.20 -0.06 -15.05
C LEU A 80 6.62 -1.38 -14.40
N ILE A 81 6.99 -1.30 -13.12
CA ILE A 81 7.27 -2.46 -12.27
C ILE A 81 6.27 -2.44 -11.13
N VAL A 82 5.68 -3.59 -10.84
CA VAL A 82 4.73 -3.76 -9.73
C VAL A 82 5.41 -4.55 -8.63
N GLY A 83 5.38 -4.06 -7.39
CA GLY A 83 5.80 -4.81 -6.22
C GLY A 83 4.68 -4.88 -5.19
N ALA A 84 4.72 -5.92 -4.36
CA ALA A 84 3.65 -6.20 -3.43
C ALA A 84 4.19 -6.69 -2.09
N GLU A 85 3.62 -6.18 -0.99
CA GLU A 85 3.89 -6.70 0.36
C GLU A 85 3.34 -8.13 0.55
N MET A 86 2.22 -8.45 -0.09
CA MET A 86 1.48 -9.70 0.16
C MET A 86 2.20 -10.94 -0.34
N PHE A 87 3.23 -10.76 -1.17
CA PHE A 87 4.05 -11.84 -1.70
C PHE A 87 5.44 -11.81 -1.07
N GLU A 88 5.79 -12.92 -0.44
CA GLU A 88 7.07 -13.15 0.21
C GLU A 88 8.14 -13.45 -0.85
N SER A 89 9.36 -12.93 -0.68
CA SER A 89 10.43 -12.96 -1.68
C SER A 89 10.88 -14.38 -2.08
N ASP A 90 10.64 -15.38 -1.22
CA ASP A 90 10.87 -16.79 -1.53
C ASP A 90 9.79 -17.42 -2.42
N ASN A 91 8.69 -16.71 -2.69
CA ASN A 91 7.69 -17.08 -3.70
C ASN A 91 8.03 -16.57 -5.11
N GLN A 92 9.08 -15.74 -5.29
CA GLN A 92 9.34 -15.06 -6.57
C GLN A 92 9.46 -16.03 -7.76
N MET A 93 10.12 -17.18 -7.57
CA MET A 93 10.27 -18.18 -8.64
C MET A 93 8.91 -18.66 -9.17
N ILE A 94 8.00 -19.02 -8.27
CA ILE A 94 6.65 -19.51 -8.62
C ILE A 94 5.84 -18.41 -9.32
N ILE A 95 6.01 -17.15 -8.89
CA ILE A 95 5.37 -15.99 -9.53
C ILE A 95 5.91 -15.80 -10.95
N ASP A 96 7.23 -15.81 -11.13
CA ASP A 96 7.86 -15.63 -12.45
C ASP A 96 7.40 -16.70 -13.45
N GLU A 97 7.36 -17.97 -13.02
CA GLU A 97 6.89 -19.08 -13.85
C GLU A 97 5.39 -18.98 -14.18
N TYR A 98 4.56 -18.52 -13.23
CA TYR A 98 3.15 -18.25 -13.48
C TYR A 98 2.93 -17.11 -14.48
N LEU A 99 3.71 -16.02 -14.37
CA LEU A 99 3.66 -14.89 -15.31
C LEU A 99 4.16 -15.29 -16.70
N ALA A 100 5.15 -16.19 -16.78
CA ALA A 100 5.63 -16.78 -18.03
C ALA A 100 4.62 -17.76 -18.68
N GLY A 101 3.53 -18.09 -17.99
CA GLY A 101 2.47 -18.95 -18.52
C GLY A 101 2.79 -20.45 -18.45
N TYR A 102 3.74 -20.88 -17.61
CA TYR A 102 4.08 -22.30 -17.47
C TYR A 102 2.99 -23.10 -16.76
N PHE A 103 2.12 -22.43 -15.99
CA PHE A 103 0.97 -23.04 -15.33
C PHE A 103 -0.24 -22.10 -15.32
N ASP A 104 -1.41 -22.71 -15.10
CA ASP A 104 -2.67 -22.02 -14.90
C ASP A 104 -2.82 -21.45 -13.48
N ASP A 105 -3.92 -20.73 -13.27
CA ASP A 105 -4.25 -20.12 -11.99
C ASP A 105 -4.40 -21.14 -10.86
N SER A 106 -5.00 -22.30 -11.15
CA SER A 106 -5.26 -23.34 -10.14
C SER A 106 -3.95 -23.91 -9.60
N LYS A 107 -2.99 -24.17 -10.50
CA LYS A 107 -1.68 -24.67 -10.13
C LYS A 107 -0.85 -23.63 -9.38
N PHE A 108 -0.87 -22.38 -9.82
CA PHE A 108 -0.24 -21.28 -9.09
C PHE A 108 -0.80 -21.13 -7.67
N GLU A 109 -2.13 -21.12 -7.52
CA GLU A 109 -2.79 -20.96 -6.23
C GLU A 109 -2.53 -22.12 -5.27
N ALA A 110 -2.26 -23.33 -5.79
CA ALA A 110 -1.92 -24.49 -4.98
C ALA A 110 -0.46 -24.48 -4.50
N ASP A 111 0.46 -23.97 -5.32
CA ASP A 111 1.91 -24.04 -5.05
C ASP A 111 2.45 -22.79 -4.35
N ALA A 112 1.86 -21.61 -4.61
CA ALA A 112 2.29 -20.35 -4.02
C ALA A 112 1.75 -20.17 -2.60
N ARG A 113 2.57 -19.61 -1.69
CA ARG A 113 2.09 -19.18 -0.38
C ARG A 113 1.32 -17.86 -0.50
N LEU A 114 -0.01 -17.94 -0.46
CA LEU A 114 -0.92 -16.80 -0.67
C LEU A 114 -1.68 -16.41 0.59
N TRP A 115 -2.15 -15.17 0.63
CA TRP A 115 -3.02 -14.67 1.69
C TRP A 115 -4.46 -15.20 1.53
N PRO A 116 -5.24 -15.32 2.61
CA PRO A 116 -6.62 -15.83 2.56
C PRO A 116 -7.53 -15.05 1.59
N ASN A 117 -7.31 -13.75 1.46
CA ASN A 117 -8.04 -12.84 0.59
C ASN A 117 -7.43 -12.66 -0.81
N TYR A 118 -6.42 -13.47 -1.18
CA TYR A 118 -5.75 -13.34 -2.48
C TYR A 118 -6.71 -13.31 -3.66
N LYS A 119 -7.70 -14.23 -3.68
CA LYS A 119 -8.63 -14.38 -4.81
C LYS A 119 -9.41 -13.12 -5.14
N THR A 120 -9.77 -12.34 -4.13
CA THR A 120 -10.57 -11.13 -4.30
C THR A 120 -9.69 -9.90 -4.47
N ASP A 121 -8.61 -9.80 -3.71
CA ASP A 121 -7.95 -8.52 -3.45
C ASP A 121 -6.67 -8.35 -4.26
N TYR A 122 -5.90 -9.43 -4.41
CA TYR A 122 -4.54 -9.34 -4.98
C TYR A 122 -4.41 -10.06 -6.33
N LYS A 123 -5.24 -11.08 -6.58
CA LYS A 123 -5.30 -11.80 -7.86
C LYS A 123 -5.54 -10.86 -9.05
N PRO A 124 -6.44 -9.85 -8.99
CA PRO A 124 -6.70 -8.98 -10.13
C PRO A 124 -5.46 -8.22 -10.63
N ILE A 125 -4.62 -7.71 -9.72
CA ILE A 125 -3.39 -6.99 -10.09
C ILE A 125 -2.35 -7.96 -10.64
N LEU A 126 -2.19 -9.15 -10.04
CA LEU A 126 -1.25 -10.16 -10.53
C LEU A 126 -1.64 -10.67 -11.93
N GLN A 127 -2.93 -10.93 -12.17
CA GLN A 127 -3.44 -11.31 -13.49
C GLN A 127 -3.24 -10.18 -14.51
N PHE A 128 -3.49 -8.92 -14.12
CA PHE A 128 -3.21 -7.78 -14.98
C PHE A 128 -1.72 -7.70 -15.35
N ALA A 129 -0.82 -7.94 -14.39
CA ALA A 129 0.60 -8.02 -14.65
C ALA A 129 0.95 -9.15 -15.63
N LYS A 130 0.33 -10.32 -15.50
CA LYS A 130 0.48 -11.45 -16.44
C LYS A 130 0.02 -11.08 -17.85
N GLU A 131 -1.20 -10.56 -17.98
CA GLU A 131 -1.79 -10.18 -19.28
C GLU A 131 -0.98 -9.11 -20.02
N LYS A 132 -0.30 -8.22 -19.27
CA LYS A 132 0.48 -7.10 -19.81
C LYS A 132 1.99 -7.35 -19.82
N ASN A 133 2.44 -8.54 -19.44
CA ASN A 133 3.85 -8.91 -19.30
C ASN A 133 4.64 -7.91 -18.43
N LEU A 134 4.03 -7.45 -17.34
CA LEU A 134 4.69 -6.56 -16.38
C LEU A 134 5.58 -7.35 -15.43
N LYS A 135 6.71 -6.74 -15.07
CA LYS A 135 7.55 -7.26 -14.00
C LYS A 135 6.80 -7.12 -12.67
N PHE A 136 6.59 -8.25 -11.98
CA PHE A 136 5.97 -8.30 -10.66
C PHE A 136 6.97 -8.80 -9.62
N VAL A 137 7.11 -8.10 -8.50
CA VAL A 137 8.13 -8.37 -7.50
C VAL A 137 7.48 -8.71 -6.16
N ALA A 138 7.75 -9.91 -5.66
CA ALA A 138 7.51 -10.30 -4.28
C ALA A 138 8.57 -9.65 -3.39
N THR A 139 8.16 -8.65 -2.61
CA THR A 139 9.10 -7.78 -1.91
C THR A 139 9.27 -8.14 -0.44
N ASN A 140 8.31 -8.85 0.15
CA ASN A 140 8.27 -9.00 1.59
C ASN A 140 9.19 -10.11 2.07
N ILE A 141 9.62 -10.00 3.33
CA ILE A 141 10.37 -11.06 4.00
C ILE A 141 9.49 -12.30 4.19
N PRO A 142 10.05 -13.52 4.08
CA PRO A 142 9.33 -14.69 4.51
C PRO A 142 8.86 -14.58 5.96
N ARG A 143 7.55 -14.71 6.22
CA ARG A 143 6.91 -14.41 7.53
C ARG A 143 7.55 -15.14 8.70
N ARG A 144 8.11 -16.33 8.44
CA ARG A 144 8.86 -17.13 9.42
C ARG A 144 10.09 -16.38 9.95
N TYR A 145 10.78 -15.59 9.12
CA TYR A 145 11.96 -14.82 9.51
C TYR A 145 11.57 -13.53 10.24
N ALA A 146 10.49 -12.86 9.85
CA ALA A 146 9.93 -11.75 10.64
C ALA A 146 9.51 -12.24 12.04
N SER A 147 8.89 -13.42 12.12
CA SER A 147 8.53 -14.07 13.39
C SER A 147 9.77 -14.37 14.25
N MET A 148 10.85 -14.91 13.67
CA MET A 148 12.12 -15.10 14.38
C MET A 148 12.64 -13.80 15.00
N VAL A 149 12.56 -12.67 14.28
CA VAL A 149 12.96 -11.36 14.82
C VAL A 149 12.05 -10.91 15.96
N ASN A 150 10.74 -11.13 15.83
CA ASN A 150 9.80 -10.79 16.89
C ASN A 150 10.09 -11.54 18.21
N TYR A 151 10.55 -12.79 18.15
CA TYR A 151 10.90 -13.57 19.34
C TYR A 151 12.33 -13.34 19.86
N GLY A 152 13.30 -13.12 18.97
CA GLY A 152 14.72 -13.16 19.32
C GLY A 152 15.55 -11.96 18.87
N GLY A 153 14.93 -10.90 18.35
CA GLY A 153 15.63 -9.77 17.74
C GLY A 153 16.36 -10.14 16.45
N PHE A 154 17.12 -9.20 15.88
CA PHE A 154 17.83 -9.42 14.61
C PHE A 154 18.85 -10.55 14.68
N GLN A 155 19.44 -10.81 15.84
CA GLN A 155 20.41 -11.88 16.07
C GLN A 155 19.82 -13.27 15.80
N ALA A 156 18.50 -13.41 15.86
CA ALA A 156 17.84 -14.66 15.48
C ALA A 156 18.13 -15.04 14.01
N LEU A 157 18.39 -14.05 13.14
CA LEU A 157 18.67 -14.24 11.72
C LEU A 157 20.11 -14.70 11.43
N ASP A 158 21.03 -14.56 12.39
CA ASP A 158 22.45 -14.90 12.17
C ASP A 158 22.65 -16.38 11.84
N LYS A 159 21.77 -17.22 12.39
CA LYS A 159 21.75 -18.69 12.22
C LYS A 159 21.22 -19.15 10.86
N LEU A 160 20.67 -18.24 10.05
CA LEU A 160 20.13 -18.59 8.74
C LEU A 160 21.24 -18.99 7.77
N SER A 161 20.95 -19.97 6.90
CA SER A 161 21.81 -20.33 5.79
C SER A 161 21.98 -19.17 4.81
N ALA A 162 23.00 -19.23 3.96
CA ALA A 162 23.21 -18.22 2.91
C ALA A 162 21.98 -18.09 1.98
N GLN A 163 21.36 -19.22 1.60
CA GLN A 163 20.13 -19.22 0.80
C GLN A 163 18.98 -18.53 1.54
N ALA A 164 18.76 -18.83 2.82
CA ALA A 164 17.72 -18.18 3.61
C ALA A 164 17.96 -16.66 3.73
N LYS A 165 19.22 -16.24 3.89
CA LYS A 165 19.61 -14.82 3.92
C LYS A 165 19.39 -14.11 2.59
N SER A 166 19.37 -14.82 1.46
CA SER A 166 19.10 -14.24 0.13
C SER A 166 17.66 -13.74 -0.03
N TYR A 167 16.74 -14.17 0.84
CA TYR A 167 15.33 -13.76 0.83
C TYR A 167 15.04 -12.55 1.74
N ILE A 168 16.04 -11.99 2.41
CA ILE A 168 15.86 -10.90 3.38
C ILE A 168 16.81 -9.74 3.10
N ALA A 169 16.60 -8.62 3.79
CA ALA A 169 17.55 -7.52 3.80
C ALA A 169 18.95 -7.96 4.26
N ASN A 170 19.98 -7.30 3.74
CA ASN A 170 21.35 -7.45 4.20
C ASN A 170 21.45 -7.19 5.71
N LEU A 171 22.20 -8.04 6.40
CA LEU A 171 22.47 -7.91 7.82
C LEU A 171 23.82 -7.20 8.05
N PRO A 172 23.97 -6.40 9.12
CA PRO A 172 22.96 -6.06 10.11
C PRO A 172 21.94 -5.05 9.58
N VAL A 173 20.67 -5.20 9.99
CA VAL A 173 19.62 -4.24 9.65
C VAL A 173 19.74 -3.00 10.52
N LYS A 174 19.79 -1.82 9.87
CA LYS A 174 19.71 -0.54 10.56
C LYS A 174 18.32 -0.40 11.20
N PHE A 175 18.26 -0.07 12.48
CA PHE A 175 16.99 0.18 13.17
C PHE A 175 17.08 1.49 13.95
N ASP A 176 16.19 2.41 13.59
CA ASP A 176 16.05 3.69 14.28
C ASP A 176 14.77 3.64 15.16
N PRO A 177 14.88 3.40 16.47
CA PRO A 177 13.71 3.35 17.36
C PRO A 177 13.02 4.70 17.51
N GLU A 178 13.65 5.81 17.11
CA GLU A 178 13.07 7.15 17.19
C GLU A 178 12.26 7.53 15.96
N ALA A 179 12.34 6.76 14.86
CA ALA A 179 11.45 6.91 13.72
C ALA A 179 9.99 6.79 14.17
N THR A 180 9.12 7.68 13.68
CA THR A 180 7.79 7.90 14.24
C THR A 180 6.94 6.63 14.21
N CYS A 181 7.01 5.85 13.13
CA CYS A 181 6.28 4.60 12.94
C CYS A 181 6.64 3.56 14.01
N TYR A 182 7.94 3.35 14.28
CA TYR A 182 8.41 2.38 15.28
C TYR A 182 8.20 2.89 16.70
N LYS A 183 8.51 4.17 16.95
CA LYS A 183 8.30 4.80 18.26
C LYS A 183 6.84 4.75 18.70
N THR A 184 5.92 5.08 17.79
CA THR A 184 4.48 5.05 18.05
C THR A 184 3.99 3.63 18.28
N MET A 185 4.48 2.67 17.49
CA MET A 185 4.18 1.24 17.68
C MET A 185 4.64 0.74 19.05
N ILE A 186 5.89 1.01 19.43
CA ILE A 186 6.45 0.62 20.73
C ILE A 186 5.62 1.22 21.85
N ARG A 187 5.29 2.52 21.77
CA ARG A 187 4.46 3.19 22.79
C ARG A 187 3.07 2.57 22.90
N GLY A 188 2.36 2.42 21.78
CA GLY A 188 0.99 1.87 21.78
C GLY A 188 0.92 0.44 22.32
N MET A 189 1.92 -0.39 22.01
CA MET A 189 2.00 -1.76 22.53
C MET A 189 2.33 -1.79 24.03
N ASN A 190 3.19 -0.89 24.52
CA ASN A 190 3.42 -0.76 25.97
C ASN A 190 2.14 -0.35 26.71
N GLU A 191 1.38 0.60 26.16
CA GLU A 191 0.10 1.04 26.72
C GLU A 191 -0.95 -0.09 26.74
N MET A 192 -1.02 -0.92 25.68
CA MET A 192 -1.95 -2.05 25.60
C MET A 192 -1.51 -3.24 26.46
N GLY A 193 -0.22 -3.59 26.47
CA GLY A 193 0.34 -4.69 27.25
C GLY A 193 0.18 -4.50 28.76
N SER A 194 0.21 -3.24 29.23
CA SER A 194 -0.10 -2.90 30.62
C SER A 194 -1.54 -3.27 31.05
N LYS A 195 -2.46 -3.48 30.10
CA LYS A 195 -3.89 -3.77 30.35
C LYS A 195 -4.26 -5.25 30.28
N MET A 196 -3.44 -6.11 29.67
CA MET A 196 -3.85 -7.47 29.26
C MET A 196 -3.12 -8.63 29.96
N GLY A 197 -2.26 -8.37 30.96
CA GLY A 197 -1.81 -9.38 31.93
C GLY A 197 -1.09 -10.64 31.41
N HIS A 198 -0.78 -10.74 30.11
CA HIS A 198 -0.17 -11.94 29.51
C HIS A 198 1.25 -11.72 28.99
N LYS A 199 2.05 -12.77 29.18
CA LYS A 199 3.46 -12.96 28.83
C LYS A 199 3.79 -12.61 27.36
N GLN A 200 4.93 -11.93 27.20
CA GLN A 200 6.00 -12.24 26.23
C GLN A 200 5.86 -11.73 24.79
N MET A 201 5.60 -10.43 24.60
CA MET A 201 5.99 -9.75 23.36
C MET A 201 6.74 -8.48 23.73
N ASP A 202 8.04 -8.43 23.44
CA ASP A 202 8.84 -7.22 23.59
C ASP A 202 8.42 -6.24 22.47
N PRO A 203 7.82 -5.07 22.79
CA PRO A 203 7.40 -4.10 21.79
C PRO A 203 8.53 -3.65 20.87
N VAL A 204 9.78 -3.66 21.37
CA VAL A 204 10.96 -3.34 20.58
C VAL A 204 11.23 -4.43 19.55
N ASN A 205 11.10 -5.71 19.90
CA ASN A 205 11.26 -6.79 18.93
C ASN A 205 10.12 -6.85 17.91
N LEU A 206 8.91 -6.47 18.28
CA LEU A 206 7.83 -6.30 17.30
C LEU A 206 8.17 -5.17 16.31
N ALA A 207 8.65 -4.03 16.79
CA ALA A 207 9.12 -2.95 15.92
C ALA A 207 10.30 -3.38 15.05
N LYS A 208 11.25 -4.17 15.58
CA LYS A 208 12.33 -4.78 14.78
C LYS A 208 11.79 -5.75 13.73
N ALA A 209 10.74 -6.50 14.03
CA ALA A 209 10.11 -7.41 13.06
C ALA A 209 9.47 -6.64 11.90
N GLN A 210 8.88 -5.47 12.17
CA GLN A 210 8.41 -4.57 11.11
C GLN A 210 9.57 -3.93 10.34
N ALA A 211 10.62 -3.49 11.06
CA ALA A 211 11.82 -2.92 10.47
C ALA A 211 12.53 -3.87 9.49
N ILE A 212 12.64 -5.18 9.79
CA ILE A 212 13.19 -6.15 8.82
C ILE A 212 12.25 -6.34 7.61
N LYS A 213 10.92 -6.28 7.77
CA LYS A 213 9.99 -6.29 6.64
C LYS A 213 10.24 -5.10 5.74
N ASP A 214 10.27 -3.89 6.31
CA ASP A 214 10.52 -2.63 5.60
C ASP A 214 11.86 -2.63 4.87
N ALA A 215 12.94 -3.03 5.55
CA ALA A 215 14.27 -3.14 4.98
C ALA A 215 14.31 -4.14 3.82
N THR A 216 13.62 -5.28 3.96
CA THR A 216 13.58 -6.32 2.93
C THR A 216 12.81 -5.82 1.72
N MET A 217 11.64 -5.21 1.92
CA MET A 217 10.87 -4.61 0.84
C MET A 217 11.68 -3.54 0.11
N ALA A 218 12.32 -2.62 0.82
CA ALA A 218 13.19 -1.60 0.23
C ALA A 218 14.34 -2.20 -0.59
N GLN A 219 15.02 -3.24 -0.07
CA GLN A 219 16.10 -3.93 -0.79
C GLN A 219 15.60 -4.58 -2.09
N PHE A 220 14.46 -5.28 -2.05
CA PHE A 220 13.92 -5.94 -3.22
C PHE A 220 13.34 -4.96 -4.24
N ILE A 221 12.82 -3.80 -3.80
CA ILE A 221 12.47 -2.68 -4.67
C ILE A 221 13.73 -2.18 -5.39
N LEU A 222 14.78 -1.81 -4.66
CA LEU A 222 16.01 -1.26 -5.26
C LEU A 222 16.74 -2.26 -6.17
N LYS A 223 16.75 -3.55 -5.80
CA LYS A 223 17.33 -4.62 -6.64
C LYS A 223 16.62 -4.73 -7.99
N ASN A 224 15.33 -4.42 -8.04
CA ASN A 224 14.51 -4.60 -9.23
C ASN A 224 14.22 -3.31 -9.99
N TYR A 225 14.46 -2.14 -9.38
CA TYR A 225 14.32 -0.83 -9.98
C TYR A 225 15.43 -0.54 -10.99
N SER A 226 15.06 0.16 -12.07
CA SER A 226 15.98 0.70 -13.06
C SER A 226 15.66 2.18 -13.30
N GLN A 227 16.69 2.99 -13.53
CA GLN A 227 16.52 4.42 -13.72
C GLN A 227 15.54 4.72 -14.86
N GLY A 228 14.57 5.60 -14.59
CA GLY A 228 13.54 5.98 -15.56
C GLY A 228 12.36 4.99 -15.65
N SER A 229 12.33 3.97 -14.80
CA SER A 229 11.14 3.16 -14.53
C SER A 229 10.27 3.80 -13.44
N ILE A 230 9.00 3.39 -13.40
CA ILE A 230 8.10 3.68 -12.28
C ILE A 230 7.92 2.37 -11.52
N PHE A 231 8.27 2.37 -10.24
CA PHE A 231 7.99 1.25 -9.34
C PHE A 231 6.73 1.55 -8.54
N PHE A 232 5.63 0.87 -8.86
CA PHE A 232 4.41 0.90 -8.08
C PHE A 232 4.48 -0.20 -7.01
N HIS A 233 4.29 0.16 -5.74
CA HIS A 233 4.27 -0.79 -4.63
C HIS A 233 3.00 -0.60 -3.82
N PHE A 234 2.27 -1.69 -3.58
CA PHE A 234 1.08 -1.69 -2.73
C PHE A 234 1.37 -2.47 -1.43
N ASN A 235 1.02 -1.83 -0.32
CA ASN A 235 1.45 -2.20 1.03
C ASN A 235 0.43 -1.77 2.08
N GLY A 236 0.42 -2.43 3.23
CA GLY A 236 -0.33 -1.95 4.38
C GLY A 236 0.14 -0.54 4.77
N SER A 237 -0.78 0.38 5.04
CA SER A 237 -0.49 1.82 5.23
C SER A 237 0.68 2.10 6.17
N PHE A 238 0.85 1.30 7.23
CA PHE A 238 2.00 1.40 8.14
C PHE A 238 3.37 1.50 7.42
N HIS A 239 3.54 0.77 6.32
CA HIS A 239 4.81 0.59 5.63
C HIS A 239 5.21 1.77 4.71
N SER A 240 4.33 2.75 4.49
CA SER A 240 4.63 3.92 3.65
C SER A 240 4.06 5.24 4.19
N TYR A 241 3.24 5.19 5.23
CA TYR A 241 2.69 6.36 5.91
C TYR A 241 3.80 7.24 6.50
N ASN A 242 3.58 8.56 6.52
CA ASN A 242 4.53 9.56 7.01
C ASN A 242 5.91 9.54 6.29
N LYS A 243 5.99 8.94 5.10
CA LYS A 243 7.25 8.66 4.39
C LYS A 243 8.28 7.90 5.24
N GLU A 244 7.79 7.04 6.13
CA GLU A 244 8.60 6.11 6.94
C GLU A 244 8.35 4.66 6.48
N GLY A 245 8.77 3.67 7.29
CA GLY A 245 8.70 2.26 6.90
C GLY A 245 9.64 1.96 5.73
N ILE A 246 9.12 1.41 4.63
CA ILE A 246 9.87 1.14 3.40
C ILE A 246 10.60 2.41 2.91
N VAL A 247 9.90 3.55 2.93
CA VAL A 247 10.42 4.82 2.43
C VAL A 247 11.63 5.31 3.25
N LEU A 248 11.66 5.01 4.56
CA LEU A 248 12.81 5.32 5.41
C LEU A 248 14.06 4.57 4.94
N TYR A 249 13.94 3.28 4.64
CA TYR A 249 15.07 2.47 4.16
C TYR A 249 15.49 2.83 2.75
N LEU A 250 14.56 3.16 1.86
CA LEU A 250 14.91 3.71 0.55
C LEU A 250 15.74 4.99 0.69
N ASN A 251 15.38 5.88 1.62
CA ASN A 251 16.12 7.12 1.87
C ASN A 251 17.48 6.92 2.55
N TYR A 252 17.75 5.76 3.15
CA TYR A 252 19.11 5.42 3.60
C TYR A 252 20.04 5.14 2.43
N GLU A 253 19.53 4.55 1.35
CA GLU A 253 20.33 4.12 0.19
C GLU A 253 20.29 5.10 -0.99
N ARG A 254 19.12 5.71 -1.27
CA ARG A 254 18.83 6.48 -2.48
C ARG A 254 17.91 7.68 -2.20
N LYS A 255 18.49 8.78 -1.73
CA LYS A 255 17.77 10.05 -1.45
C LYS A 255 17.37 10.84 -2.69
N ASP A 256 17.88 10.45 -3.86
CA ASP A 256 17.63 11.11 -5.13
C ASP A 256 16.31 10.67 -5.79
N LEU A 257 15.70 9.58 -5.32
CA LEU A 257 14.45 9.07 -5.87
C LEU A 257 13.28 10.00 -5.56
N LYS A 258 12.43 10.24 -6.56
CA LYS A 258 11.16 10.93 -6.39
C LYS A 258 10.12 9.94 -5.87
N ILE A 259 9.84 10.03 -4.56
CA ILE A 259 8.92 9.13 -3.86
C ILE A 259 7.58 9.84 -3.61
N MET A 260 6.51 9.19 -4.06
CA MET A 260 5.12 9.52 -3.74
C MET A 260 4.51 8.45 -2.85
N ASN A 261 3.72 8.84 -1.85
CA ASN A 261 2.89 7.92 -1.08
C ASN A 261 1.40 8.34 -1.05
N ILE A 262 0.53 7.34 -1.07
CA ILE A 262 -0.91 7.44 -0.93
C ILE A 262 -1.29 6.67 0.33
N THR A 263 -2.26 7.14 1.09
CA THR A 263 -2.82 6.39 2.22
C THR A 263 -4.34 6.37 2.15
N VAL A 264 -4.93 5.23 2.49
CA VAL A 264 -6.37 5.11 2.69
C VAL A 264 -6.69 5.22 4.18
N VAL A 265 -7.70 6.02 4.51
CA VAL A 265 -8.20 6.20 5.89
C VAL A 265 -9.72 6.12 5.90
N GLU A 266 -10.27 5.75 7.05
CA GLU A 266 -11.71 5.59 7.25
C GLU A 266 -12.24 6.75 8.09
N ALA A 267 -13.45 7.23 7.79
CA ALA A 267 -14.13 8.29 8.54
C ALA A 267 -15.65 8.15 8.48
N ASP A 268 -16.36 8.66 9.50
CA ASP A 268 -17.84 8.75 9.48
C ASP A 268 -18.31 9.81 8.47
N ASP A 269 -17.64 10.97 8.44
CA ASP A 269 -17.86 12.03 7.48
C ASP A 269 -16.62 12.17 6.60
N ILE A 270 -16.66 11.53 5.43
CA ILE A 270 -15.53 11.55 4.49
C ILE A 270 -15.18 12.95 3.97
N SER A 271 -16.07 13.94 4.15
CA SER A 271 -15.80 15.33 3.80
C SER A 271 -14.89 16.05 4.80
N LYS A 272 -14.68 15.44 5.98
CA LYS A 272 -13.90 15.98 7.11
C LYS A 272 -12.86 14.96 7.59
N PRO A 273 -11.78 14.72 6.82
CA PRO A 273 -10.68 13.88 7.30
C PRO A 273 -10.11 14.39 8.62
N GLU A 274 -9.67 13.46 9.47
CA GLU A 274 -9.01 13.81 10.73
C GLU A 274 -7.76 14.66 10.50
N SER A 275 -7.56 15.70 11.31
CA SER A 275 -6.41 16.59 11.15
C SER A 275 -5.05 15.89 11.33
N GLY A 276 -5.03 14.76 12.04
CA GLY A 276 -3.83 13.95 12.30
C GLY A 276 -3.19 13.33 11.05
N VAL A 277 -3.93 13.24 9.93
CA VAL A 277 -3.42 12.72 8.65
C VAL A 277 -2.75 13.79 7.79
N LYS A 278 -2.87 15.07 8.15
CA LYS A 278 -2.25 16.18 7.40
C LYS A 278 -0.73 16.02 7.34
N GLY A 279 -0.17 16.15 6.14
CA GLY A 279 1.27 16.04 5.91
C GLY A 279 1.83 14.62 5.97
N LYS A 280 0.98 13.59 6.13
CA LYS A 280 1.42 12.19 6.31
C LYS A 280 1.50 11.39 5.00
N ALA A 281 0.82 11.85 3.96
CA ALA A 281 0.93 11.32 2.61
C ALA A 281 0.85 12.45 1.58
N ASP A 282 1.32 12.19 0.36
CA ASP A 282 1.11 13.11 -0.77
C ASP A 282 -0.38 13.19 -1.13
N PHE A 283 -1.08 12.05 -1.05
CA PHE A 283 -2.54 11.96 -1.18
C PHE A 283 -3.17 11.07 -0.10
N ILE A 284 -4.38 11.47 0.32
CA ILE A 284 -5.17 10.78 1.34
C ILE A 284 -6.52 10.46 0.71
N ILE A 285 -6.86 9.18 0.66
CA ILE A 285 -8.15 8.68 0.22
C ILE A 285 -8.97 8.40 1.46
N VAL A 286 -10.12 9.07 1.58
CA VAL A 286 -11.02 8.94 2.73
C VAL A 286 -12.23 8.14 2.29
N ILE A 287 -12.43 6.98 2.92
CA ILE A 287 -13.57 6.09 2.68
C ILE A 287 -14.51 6.07 3.90
N PRO A 288 -15.81 5.82 3.72
CA PRO A 288 -16.73 5.66 4.84
C PRO A 288 -16.34 4.50 5.76
N ASN A 289 -16.57 4.62 7.06
CA ASN A 289 -16.36 3.54 8.03
C ASN A 289 -17.16 2.26 7.70
N ASP A 290 -18.32 2.41 7.05
CA ASP A 290 -19.18 1.30 6.60
C ASP A 290 -18.83 0.80 5.18
N SER A 291 -17.67 1.21 4.64
CA SER A 291 -17.19 0.71 3.36
C SER A 291 -17.04 -0.81 3.37
N PRO A 292 -17.41 -1.50 2.28
CA PRO A 292 -17.31 -2.95 2.18
C PRO A 292 -15.90 -3.45 2.51
N LYS A 293 -15.83 -4.43 3.43
CA LYS A 293 -14.61 -5.18 3.69
C LYS A 293 -14.59 -6.45 2.84
N SER A 294 -13.46 -6.73 2.21
CA SER A 294 -13.29 -7.92 1.34
C SER A 294 -13.18 -9.23 2.14
N TYR A 295 -12.68 -9.17 3.37
CA TYR A 295 -12.65 -10.30 4.30
C TYR A 295 -12.66 -9.85 5.77
N LYS A 296 -12.94 -10.79 6.68
CA LYS A 296 -13.01 -10.60 8.14
C LYS A 296 -11.87 -11.30 8.85
#